data_AF-A0A7K0M5L3-F1
#
_entry.id   AF-A0A7K0M5L3-F1
#
_cell.length_a   1.000
_cell.length_b   1.000
_cell.length_c   1.000
_cell.angle_alpha   90.00
_cell.angle_beta   90.00
_cell.angle_gamma   90.00
#
_symmetry.space_group_name_H-M   'P 1'
#
loop_
_entity.id
_entity.type
_entity.pdbx_description
1 polymer ?
#
loop_
_entity_poly.entity_id
_entity_poly.type
_entity_poly.pdbx_seq_one_letter_code
_entity_poly.pdbx_strand_id
1 'polypeptide(L)'
;MTTSHTAPHTPHTPHTPHTGETQMTVSIFYSPSFNDIPDSFDTFTKADEVAKLIQGLNNSSLALCEPRTATSAELQVVHDQDYLDALLTGLPLDLAISNGIGWYEGLLAAVSASTGGLRDAALEALASGADHDVPTCNTGSLSSGLHHARYEHGKGYCTINGLVVAARAALAAGAKRVLILDLDAHCGGGTAELIEGLDGVEQLDISVNSFDFYTSREDAHLT
;
A
#
# COMPACT_ATOMS: atom_id res chain seq x y z
N MET A 1 4.83 -30.04 -73.84
CA MET A 1 4.30 -28.69 -73.56
C MET A 1 3.75 -28.70 -72.15
N THR A 2 4.51 -28.22 -71.18
CA THR A 2 4.11 -28.07 -69.76
C THR A 2 4.65 -26.73 -69.31
N THR A 3 3.75 -25.76 -69.16
CA THR A 3 4.06 -24.39 -68.76
C THR A 3 4.13 -24.29 -67.24
N SER A 4 5.30 -23.98 -66.68
CA SER A 4 5.44 -23.61 -65.26
C SER A 4 4.99 -22.16 -65.05
N HIS A 5 3.99 -21.94 -64.20
CA HIS A 5 3.61 -20.62 -63.70
C HIS A 5 4.35 -20.37 -62.38
N THR A 6 5.28 -19.43 -62.37
CA THR A 6 5.85 -18.85 -61.14
C THR A 6 5.10 -17.57 -60.80
N ALA A 7 4.45 -17.53 -59.64
CA ALA A 7 3.79 -16.35 -59.11
C ALA A 7 4.81 -15.28 -58.66
N PRO A 8 4.49 -13.97 -58.73
CA PRO A 8 5.40 -12.91 -58.35
C PRO A 8 5.54 -12.78 -56.83
N HIS A 9 6.77 -12.65 -56.36
CA HIS A 9 7.10 -12.31 -54.98
C HIS A 9 6.67 -10.87 -54.66
N THR A 10 5.80 -10.70 -53.68
CA THR A 10 5.49 -9.40 -53.07
C THR A 10 6.64 -8.99 -52.14
N PRO A 11 7.17 -7.76 -52.20
CA PRO A 11 8.24 -7.32 -51.30
C PRO A 11 7.69 -7.18 -49.87
N HIS A 12 8.39 -7.75 -48.89
CA HIS A 12 8.16 -7.46 -47.49
C HIS A 12 8.47 -5.98 -47.20
N THR A 13 7.46 -5.23 -46.76
CA THR A 13 7.63 -3.91 -46.16
C THR A 13 8.44 -4.06 -44.87
N PRO A 14 9.51 -3.28 -44.64
CA PRO A 14 10.24 -3.34 -43.39
C PRO A 14 9.34 -2.87 -42.25
N HIS A 15 9.21 -3.68 -41.20
CA HIS A 15 8.65 -3.23 -39.94
C HIS A 15 9.57 -2.15 -39.38
N THR A 16 9.06 -0.92 -39.30
CA THR A 16 9.69 0.15 -38.54
C THR A 16 9.66 -0.25 -37.06
N PRO A 17 10.81 -0.28 -36.36
CA PRO A 17 10.80 -0.52 -34.92
C PRO A 17 10.13 0.69 -34.25
N HIS A 18 9.07 0.46 -33.46
CA HIS A 18 8.51 1.45 -32.57
C HIS A 18 9.53 1.73 -31.45
N THR A 19 10.45 2.67 -31.66
CA THR A 19 11.41 3.14 -30.66
C THR A 19 10.79 4.22 -29.77
N GLY A 20 9.71 3.89 -29.09
CA GLY A 20 9.16 4.69 -28.01
C GLY A 20 9.20 3.87 -26.74
N GLU A 21 10.34 3.79 -26.06
CA GLU A 21 10.36 3.29 -24.69
C GLU A 21 9.42 4.17 -23.88
N THR A 22 8.26 3.63 -23.52
CA THR A 22 7.31 4.32 -22.67
C THR A 22 7.97 4.39 -21.31
N GLN A 23 8.44 5.58 -20.92
CA GLN A 23 9.11 5.76 -19.64
C GLN A 23 8.13 5.39 -18.52
N MET A 24 8.41 4.30 -17.80
CA MET A 24 7.57 3.88 -16.68
C MET A 24 7.52 5.00 -15.65
N THR A 25 6.31 5.48 -15.38
CA THR A 25 6.06 6.49 -14.35
C THR A 25 5.88 5.79 -13.01
N VAL A 26 6.28 6.45 -11.93
CA VAL A 26 6.05 6.02 -10.55
C VAL A 26 5.09 7.02 -9.89
N SER A 27 3.87 6.58 -9.60
CA SER A 27 2.90 7.37 -8.83
C SER A 27 3.17 7.19 -7.34
N ILE A 28 3.43 8.27 -6.62
CA ILE A 28 3.72 8.27 -5.19
C ILE A 28 2.60 9.03 -4.48
N PHE A 29 1.79 8.32 -3.70
CA PHE A 29 0.67 8.89 -2.99
C PHE A 29 1.10 9.47 -1.65
N TYR A 30 0.70 10.72 -1.42
CA TYR A 30 1.00 11.47 -0.20
C TYR A 30 -0.08 12.52 0.05
N SER A 31 -0.45 12.70 1.32
CA SER A 31 -1.34 13.78 1.75
C SER A 31 -0.67 14.61 2.85
N PRO A 32 -0.62 15.95 2.74
CA PRO A 32 -0.13 16.80 3.81
C PRO A 32 -0.86 16.59 5.13
N SER A 33 -2.15 16.22 5.09
CA SER A 33 -2.97 15.93 6.27
C SER A 33 -2.47 14.75 7.09
N PHE A 34 -1.57 13.92 6.56
CA PHE A 34 -0.89 12.91 7.37
C PHE A 34 -0.01 13.51 8.48
N ASN A 35 0.43 14.76 8.32
CA ASN A 35 1.26 15.48 9.29
C ASN A 35 0.46 16.41 10.20
N ASP A 36 -0.88 16.38 10.16
CA ASP A 36 -1.74 17.15 11.06
C ASP A 36 -1.74 16.52 12.46
N ILE A 37 -0.54 16.31 13.00
CA ILE A 37 -0.24 15.63 14.24
C ILE A 37 0.80 16.44 15.03
N PRO A 38 0.78 16.46 16.38
CA PRO A 38 1.72 17.27 17.16
C PRO A 38 3.19 16.95 16.85
N ASP A 39 3.98 17.99 16.57
CA ASP A 39 5.42 17.92 16.31
C ASP A 39 6.15 17.11 17.39
N SER A 40 6.63 15.91 17.06
CA SER A 40 7.69 15.18 17.78
C SER A 40 7.87 13.72 17.34
N PHE A 41 6.96 13.16 16.53
CA PHE A 41 7.02 11.74 16.17
C PHE A 41 7.43 11.49 14.71
N ASP A 42 8.67 11.01 14.54
CA ASP A 42 9.37 10.81 13.25
C ASP A 42 8.56 10.00 12.22
N THR A 43 7.74 9.05 12.69
CA THR A 43 6.90 8.19 11.84
C THR A 43 5.96 8.99 10.92
N PHE A 44 5.51 10.17 11.35
CA PHE A 44 4.58 10.99 10.57
C PHE A 44 5.31 12.09 9.81
N THR A 45 6.21 12.82 10.47
CA THR A 45 6.84 14.03 9.92
C THR A 45 7.79 13.75 8.75
N LYS A 46 8.38 12.55 8.66
CA LYS A 46 9.29 12.18 7.56
C LYS A 46 8.62 12.19 6.18
N ALA A 47 7.30 11.96 6.11
CA ALA A 47 6.60 11.86 4.84
C ALA A 47 6.62 13.21 4.10
N ASP A 48 6.45 14.33 4.81
CA ASP A 48 6.51 15.67 4.22
C ASP A 48 7.91 16.02 3.70
N GLU A 49 8.94 15.65 4.46
CA GLU A 49 10.33 15.86 4.03
C GLU A 49 10.67 15.03 2.78
N VAL A 50 10.22 13.78 2.72
CA VAL A 50 10.38 12.94 1.51
C VAL A 50 9.59 13.50 0.34
N ALA A 51 8.36 13.98 0.54
CA ALA A 51 7.55 14.61 -0.50
C ALA A 51 8.23 15.85 -1.08
N LYS A 52 8.77 16.74 -0.23
CA LYS A 52 9.56 17.92 -0.65
C LYS A 52 10.80 17.52 -1.44
N LEU A 53 11.52 16.48 -1.02
CA LEU A 53 12.67 15.97 -1.75
C LEU A 53 12.27 15.44 -3.13
N ILE A 54 11.19 14.66 -3.24
CA ILE A 54 10.67 14.16 -4.52
C ILE A 54 10.33 15.32 -5.46
N GLN A 55 9.63 16.35 -4.96
CA GLN A 55 9.33 17.55 -5.74
C GLN A 55 10.62 18.27 -6.20
N GLY A 56 11.61 18.38 -5.31
CA GLY A 56 12.90 19.01 -5.61
C GLY A 56 13.76 18.28 -6.65
N LEU A 57 13.56 16.97 -6.85
CA LEU A 57 14.26 16.19 -7.88
C LEU A 57 13.91 16.62 -9.31
N ASN A 58 12.77 17.29 -9.52
CA ASN A 58 12.28 17.72 -10.85
C ASN A 58 12.29 16.57 -11.89
N ASN A 59 11.96 15.34 -11.45
CA ASN A 59 11.97 14.15 -12.30
C ASN A 59 10.55 13.84 -12.80
N SER A 60 10.34 13.97 -14.12
CA SER A 60 9.03 13.70 -14.75
C SER A 60 8.56 12.25 -14.67
N SER A 61 9.43 11.32 -14.26
CA SER A 61 9.06 9.91 -14.01
C SER A 61 8.44 9.70 -12.63
N LEU A 62 8.49 10.68 -11.74
CA LEU A 62 7.91 10.61 -10.39
C LEU A 62 6.73 11.57 -10.32
N ALA A 63 5.54 11.03 -10.07
CA ALA A 63 4.33 11.82 -9.88
C ALA A 63 3.93 11.78 -8.40
N LEU A 64 3.85 12.94 -7.75
CA LEU A 64 3.29 13.03 -6.41
C LEU A 64 1.76 13.21 -6.53
N CYS A 65 1.00 12.27 -5.99
CA CYS A 65 -0.44 12.20 -6.12
C CYS A 65 -1.11 12.38 -4.75
N GLU A 66 -2.13 13.23 -4.68
CA GLU A 66 -2.95 13.35 -3.47
C GLU A 66 -3.97 12.19 -3.45
N PRO A 67 -4.01 11.36 -2.39
CA PRO A 67 -4.96 10.26 -2.29
C PRO A 67 -6.33 10.72 -1.79
N ARG A 68 -7.34 9.90 -2.02
CA ARG A 68 -8.59 9.99 -1.27
C ARG A 68 -8.35 9.46 0.15
N THR A 69 -8.83 10.16 1.17
CA THR A 69 -8.81 9.66 2.55
C THR A 69 -9.56 8.32 2.69
N ALA A 70 -9.05 7.39 3.50
CA ALA A 70 -9.77 6.19 3.87
C ALA A 70 -11.07 6.54 4.60
N THR A 71 -12.18 5.95 4.18
CA THR A 71 -13.50 6.14 4.79
C THR A 71 -13.64 5.27 6.03
N SER A 72 -14.54 5.66 6.94
CA SER A 72 -14.87 4.84 8.11
C SER A 72 -15.29 3.43 7.73
N ALA A 73 -16.04 3.25 6.63
CA ALA A 73 -16.43 1.93 6.14
C ALA A 73 -15.22 1.08 5.71
N GLU A 74 -14.21 1.67 5.07
CA GLU A 74 -12.97 0.97 4.72
C GLU A 74 -12.16 0.56 5.96
N LEU A 75 -12.18 1.38 7.02
CA LEU A 75 -11.51 1.09 8.27
C LEU A 75 -12.24 0.02 9.10
N GLN A 76 -13.57 0.08 9.19
CA GLN A 76 -14.44 -0.87 9.92
C GLN A 76 -14.34 -2.30 9.41
N VAL A 77 -13.92 -2.47 8.16
CA VAL A 77 -13.69 -3.80 7.56
C VAL A 77 -12.43 -4.47 8.12
N VAL A 78 -11.56 -3.72 8.80
CA VAL A 78 -10.28 -4.16 9.35
C VAL A 78 -10.17 -3.95 10.87
N HIS A 79 -10.88 -2.96 11.42
CA HIS A 79 -10.80 -2.58 12.83
C HIS A 79 -12.19 -2.60 13.47
N ASP A 80 -12.21 -2.88 14.77
CA ASP A 80 -13.40 -2.84 15.61
C ASP A 80 -13.98 -1.43 15.68
N GLN A 81 -15.31 -1.35 15.77
CA GLN A 81 -16.02 -0.07 15.81
C GLN A 81 -15.71 0.73 17.07
N ASP A 82 -15.62 0.08 18.24
CA ASP A 82 -15.34 0.76 19.50
C ASP A 82 -13.92 1.34 19.49
N TYR A 83 -12.97 0.65 18.84
CA TYR A 83 -11.62 1.19 18.64
C TYR A 83 -11.61 2.43 17.76
N LEU A 84 -12.32 2.40 16.62
CA LEU A 84 -12.42 3.56 15.72
C LEU A 84 -13.11 4.74 16.40
N ASP A 85 -14.14 4.50 17.21
CA ASP A 85 -14.83 5.52 18.00
C ASP A 85 -13.92 6.10 19.09
N ALA A 86 -13.07 5.29 19.71
CA ALA A 86 -12.07 5.78 20.65
C ALA A 86 -11.00 6.64 19.97
N LEU A 87 -10.53 6.28 18.77
CA LEU A 87 -9.63 7.13 17.99
C LEU A 87 -10.28 8.45 17.56
N LEU A 88 -11.58 8.44 17.28
CA LEU A 88 -12.32 9.63 16.91
C LEU A 88 -12.53 10.58 18.12
N THR A 89 -12.91 10.02 19.26
CA THR A 89 -13.40 10.79 20.42
C THR A 89 -12.35 11.01 21.52
N GLY A 90 -11.28 10.20 21.52
CA GLY A 90 -10.31 10.15 22.61
C GLY A 90 -10.79 9.33 23.81
N LEU A 91 -11.93 8.64 23.72
CA LEU A 91 -12.56 7.92 24.83
C LEU A 91 -13.06 6.52 24.43
N PRO A 92 -12.83 5.48 25.26
CA PRO A 92 -12.07 5.53 26.51
C PRO A 92 -10.57 5.75 26.23
N LEU A 93 -9.90 6.48 27.14
CA LEU A 93 -8.57 7.03 26.88
C LEU A 93 -7.52 5.93 26.66
N ASP A 94 -7.59 4.84 27.42
CA ASP A 94 -6.70 3.68 27.31
C ASP A 94 -6.74 3.06 25.92
N LEU A 95 -7.93 2.98 25.33
CA LEU A 95 -8.12 2.49 23.96
C LEU A 95 -7.60 3.50 22.93
N ALA A 96 -7.91 4.78 23.11
CA ALA A 96 -7.50 5.86 22.21
C ALA A 96 -5.97 6.03 22.11
N ILE A 97 -5.23 5.73 23.20
CA ILE A 97 -3.75 5.83 23.25
C ILE A 97 -3.03 4.48 23.07
N SER A 98 -3.76 3.39 22.85
CA SER A 98 -3.20 2.03 22.75
C SER A 98 -2.08 1.89 21.70
N ASN A 99 -2.12 2.73 20.67
CA ASN A 99 -1.11 2.84 19.60
C ASN A 99 0.32 3.13 20.11
N GLY A 100 0.50 3.70 21.31
CA GLY A 100 1.81 4.03 21.89
C GLY A 100 2.41 5.38 21.46
N ILE A 101 1.75 6.14 20.59
CA ILE A 101 2.07 7.53 20.23
C ILE A 101 1.15 8.55 20.92
N GLY A 102 0.09 8.07 21.59
CA GLY A 102 -0.88 8.91 22.29
C GLY A 102 -2.13 9.18 21.44
N TRP A 103 -2.91 10.17 21.87
CA TRP A 103 -4.11 10.64 21.20
C TRP A 103 -4.13 12.16 21.14
N TYR A 104 -4.66 12.70 20.05
CA TYR A 104 -4.92 14.11 19.85
C TYR A 104 -6.06 14.27 18.84
N GLU A 105 -6.72 15.41 18.88
CA GLU A 105 -7.74 15.77 17.91
C GLU A 105 -7.14 15.75 16.50
N GLY A 106 -7.74 14.97 15.59
CA GLY A 106 -7.24 14.80 14.22
C GLY A 106 -6.39 13.54 13.97
N LEU A 107 -5.98 12.78 15.00
CA LEU A 107 -5.21 11.54 14.83
C LEU A 107 -5.86 10.59 13.82
N LEU A 108 -7.15 10.30 13.98
CA LEU A 108 -7.88 9.41 13.08
C LEU A 108 -7.90 9.95 11.63
N ALA A 109 -8.05 11.26 11.45
CA ALA A 109 -8.03 11.88 10.12
C ALA A 109 -6.66 11.73 9.45
N ALA A 110 -5.57 11.98 10.19
CA ALA A 110 -4.22 11.86 9.67
C ALA A 110 -3.88 10.43 9.25
N VAL A 111 -4.14 9.43 10.10
CA VAL A 111 -3.88 8.01 9.77
C VAL A 111 -4.80 7.50 8.66
N SER A 112 -6.02 8.06 8.52
CA SER A 112 -6.92 7.76 7.41
C SER A 112 -6.40 8.31 6.08
N ALA A 113 -5.75 9.47 6.08
CA ALA A 113 -5.10 10.02 4.89
C ALA A 113 -3.92 9.14 4.47
N SER A 114 -3.09 8.72 5.43
CA SER A 114 -1.99 7.76 5.22
C SER A 114 -2.47 6.44 4.62
N THR A 115 -3.54 5.89 5.19
CA THR A 115 -4.15 4.62 4.77
C THR A 115 -4.76 4.75 3.37
N GLY A 116 -5.39 5.89 3.08
CA GLY A 116 -5.91 6.21 1.76
C GLY A 116 -4.83 6.22 0.68
N GLY A 117 -3.64 6.75 1.01
CA GLY A 117 -2.46 6.73 0.14
C GLY A 117 -2.05 5.33 -0.28
N LEU A 118 -1.90 4.42 0.69
CA LEU A 118 -1.53 3.04 0.42
C LEU A 118 -2.61 2.29 -0.37
N ARG A 119 -3.89 2.53 -0.06
CA ARG A 119 -5.01 1.96 -0.80
C ARG A 119 -5.00 2.41 -2.26
N ASP A 120 -4.88 3.71 -2.52
CA ASP A 120 -4.92 4.24 -3.88
C ASP A 120 -3.71 3.80 -4.70
N ALA A 121 -2.52 3.68 -4.07
CA ALA A 121 -1.36 3.05 -4.69
C ALA A 121 -1.68 1.60 -5.13
N ALA A 122 -2.23 0.78 -4.24
CA ALA A 122 -2.57 -0.61 -4.58
C ALA A 122 -3.62 -0.71 -5.69
N LEU A 123 -4.63 0.16 -5.69
CA LEU A 123 -5.67 0.21 -6.72
C LEU A 123 -5.13 0.68 -8.07
N GLU A 124 -4.25 1.69 -8.10
CA GLU A 124 -3.62 2.16 -9.32
C GLU A 124 -2.68 1.10 -9.91
N ALA A 125 -1.88 0.41 -9.08
CA ALA A 125 -1.06 -0.72 -9.53
C ALA A 125 -1.90 -1.84 -10.15
N LEU A 126 -3.04 -2.17 -9.54
CA LEU A 126 -3.93 -3.19 -10.09
C LEU A 126 -4.53 -2.75 -11.44
N ALA A 127 -4.95 -1.48 -11.54
CA ALA A 127 -5.51 -0.93 -12.77
C ALA A 127 -4.47 -0.85 -13.91
N SER A 128 -3.21 -0.54 -13.58
CA SER A 128 -2.14 -0.36 -14.58
C SER A 128 -1.71 -1.66 -15.26
N GLY A 129 -2.02 -2.82 -14.66
CA GLY A 129 -1.81 -4.15 -15.21
C GLY A 129 -3.07 -4.84 -15.74
N ALA A 130 -4.26 -4.22 -15.63
CA ALA A 130 -5.51 -4.88 -16.00
C ALA A 130 -5.63 -5.22 -17.50
N ASP A 131 -5.07 -4.35 -18.36
CA ASP A 131 -5.12 -4.49 -19.82
C ASP A 131 -3.75 -4.86 -20.44
N HIS A 132 -2.74 -5.16 -19.62
CA HIS A 132 -1.37 -5.32 -20.07
C HIS A 132 -0.68 -6.54 -19.45
N ASP A 133 0.08 -7.28 -20.26
CA ASP A 133 0.93 -8.38 -19.78
C ASP A 133 2.04 -7.91 -18.82
N VAL A 134 2.34 -6.60 -18.82
CA VAL A 134 3.33 -5.94 -17.97
C VAL A 134 2.70 -4.68 -17.38
N PRO A 135 2.81 -4.41 -16.06
CA PRO A 135 2.34 -3.17 -15.46
C PRO A 135 2.92 -1.95 -16.15
N THR A 136 2.08 -0.94 -16.39
CA THR A 136 2.49 0.29 -17.07
C THR A 136 3.07 1.36 -16.13
N CYS A 137 2.90 1.17 -14.82
CA CYS A 137 3.49 2.01 -13.78
C CYS A 137 3.85 1.20 -12.53
N ASN A 138 4.80 1.73 -11.76
CA ASN A 138 4.95 1.37 -10.35
C ASN A 138 4.21 2.39 -9.50
N THR A 139 3.76 2.00 -8.32
CA THR A 139 3.08 2.91 -7.39
C THR A 139 3.65 2.75 -6.00
N GLY A 140 3.63 3.81 -5.21
CA GLY A 140 4.01 3.77 -3.81
C GLY A 140 3.21 4.77 -2.99
N SER A 141 3.34 4.72 -1.68
CA SER A 141 2.78 5.74 -0.79
C SER A 141 3.76 6.09 0.31
N LEU A 142 3.76 7.36 0.71
CA LEU A 142 4.51 7.85 1.87
C LEU A 142 3.71 7.62 3.15
N SER A 143 3.31 6.36 3.38
CA SER A 143 2.55 5.94 4.56
C SER A 143 3.47 5.40 5.67
N SER A 144 2.98 5.39 6.91
CA SER A 144 3.73 4.77 8.02
C SER A 144 2.81 4.35 9.17
N GLY A 145 3.35 3.54 10.10
CA GLY A 145 2.63 3.09 11.30
C GLY A 145 1.47 2.13 11.00
N LEU A 146 1.73 1.06 10.24
CA LEU A 146 0.67 0.19 9.71
C LEU A 146 0.64 -1.22 10.31
N HIS A 147 1.76 -1.95 10.28
CA HIS A 147 1.74 -3.42 10.36
C HIS A 147 1.50 -4.04 11.75
N HIS A 148 1.60 -3.27 12.84
CA HIS A 148 1.37 -3.78 14.19
C HIS A 148 -0.07 -3.61 14.70
N ALA A 149 -0.88 -2.74 14.07
CA ALA A 149 -2.23 -2.46 14.54
C ALA A 149 -3.10 -3.74 14.49
N ARG A 150 -3.87 -3.96 15.56
CA ARG A 150 -4.75 -5.12 15.77
C ARG A 150 -6.20 -4.77 15.49
N TYR A 151 -7.07 -5.78 15.46
CA TYR A 151 -8.51 -5.58 15.25
C TYR A 151 -9.10 -4.59 16.27
N GLU A 152 -8.80 -4.77 17.55
CA GLU A 152 -9.44 -4.02 18.63
C GLU A 152 -8.57 -2.88 19.18
N HIS A 153 -7.31 -2.72 18.75
CA HIS A 153 -6.42 -1.71 19.33
C HIS A 153 -5.19 -1.40 18.48
N GLY A 154 -4.56 -0.25 18.76
CA GLY A 154 -3.26 0.10 18.20
C GLY A 154 -2.12 -0.60 18.93
N LYS A 155 -0.94 -0.67 18.32
CA LYS A 155 0.26 -1.27 18.94
C LYS A 155 1.51 -0.80 18.23
N GLY A 156 2.63 -0.64 18.94
CA GLY A 156 3.95 -0.45 18.32
C GLY A 156 4.00 0.75 17.36
N TYR A 157 3.37 1.86 17.74
CA TYR A 157 3.24 3.07 16.93
C TYR A 157 2.40 2.92 15.66
N CYS A 158 1.65 1.82 15.55
CA CYS A 158 0.69 1.60 14.49
C CYS A 158 -0.74 1.80 15.03
N THR A 159 -1.49 2.66 14.34
CA THR A 159 -2.87 3.00 14.72
C THR A 159 -3.88 2.29 13.83
N ILE A 160 -3.65 2.26 12.51
CA ILE A 160 -4.52 1.59 11.55
C ILE A 160 -3.66 0.69 10.67
N ASN A 161 -4.08 -0.56 10.52
CA ASN A 161 -3.43 -1.49 9.58
C ASN A 161 -3.82 -1.19 8.14
N GLY A 162 -3.15 -0.21 7.54
CA GLY A 162 -3.39 0.19 6.16
C GLY A 162 -3.00 -0.87 5.12
N LEU A 163 -2.11 -1.81 5.46
CA LEU A 163 -1.73 -2.92 4.57
C LEU A 163 -2.95 -3.81 4.29
N VAL A 164 -3.68 -4.17 5.34
CA VAL A 164 -4.89 -5.00 5.21
C VAL A 164 -6.02 -4.22 4.54
N VAL A 165 -6.17 -2.92 4.82
CA VAL A 165 -7.15 -2.06 4.11
C VAL A 165 -6.88 -2.06 2.60
N ALA A 166 -5.62 -1.86 2.20
CA ALA A 166 -5.22 -1.86 0.79
C ALA A 166 -5.40 -3.24 0.14
N ALA A 167 -5.03 -4.33 0.83
CA ALA A 167 -5.21 -5.68 0.33
C ALA A 167 -6.69 -6.01 0.07
N ARG A 168 -7.58 -5.64 1.01
CA ARG A 168 -9.03 -5.85 0.86
C ARG A 168 -9.62 -4.99 -0.25
N ALA A 169 -9.16 -3.75 -0.41
CA ALA A 169 -9.56 -2.90 -1.53
C ALA A 169 -9.13 -3.51 -2.87
N ALA A 170 -7.90 -4.03 -2.98
CA ALA A 170 -7.41 -4.69 -4.18
C ALA A 170 -8.22 -5.96 -4.52
N LEU A 171 -8.52 -6.82 -3.53
CA LEU A 171 -9.39 -7.98 -3.71
C LEU A 171 -10.79 -7.56 -4.19
N ALA A 172 -11.39 -6.54 -3.58
CA ALA A 172 -12.68 -6.00 -3.99
C ALA A 172 -12.67 -5.41 -5.41
N ALA A 173 -11.52 -4.90 -5.86
CA ALA A 173 -11.29 -4.41 -7.22
C ALA A 173 -10.93 -5.52 -8.24
N GLY A 174 -10.93 -6.79 -7.82
CA GLY A 174 -10.77 -7.94 -8.72
C GLY A 174 -9.39 -8.61 -8.68
N ALA A 175 -8.50 -8.20 -7.78
CA ALA A 175 -7.28 -8.95 -7.55
C ALA A 175 -7.62 -10.38 -7.09
N LYS A 176 -6.97 -11.38 -7.68
CA LYS A 176 -7.18 -12.79 -7.28
C LYS A 176 -6.42 -13.18 -6.03
N ARG A 177 -5.24 -12.57 -5.84
CA ARG A 177 -4.35 -12.77 -4.70
C ARG A 177 -3.56 -11.50 -4.44
N VAL A 178 -3.23 -11.25 -3.19
CA VAL A 178 -2.38 -10.17 -2.72
C VAL A 178 -1.30 -10.77 -1.83
N LEU A 179 -0.03 -10.46 -2.11
CA LEU A 179 1.10 -10.78 -1.24
C LEU A 179 1.56 -9.51 -0.54
N ILE A 180 1.57 -9.52 0.79
CA ILE A 180 2.19 -8.49 1.62
C ILE A 180 3.61 -8.97 1.93
N LEU A 181 4.60 -8.36 1.26
CA LEU A 181 6.01 -8.56 1.59
C LEU A 181 6.43 -7.52 2.63
N ASP A 182 6.60 -7.96 3.88
CA ASP A 182 7.04 -7.11 4.99
C ASP A 182 8.55 -7.22 5.19
N LEU A 183 9.23 -6.08 5.05
CA LEU A 183 10.68 -5.93 5.20
C LEU A 183 11.03 -5.00 6.37
N ASP A 184 10.07 -4.67 7.24
CA ASP A 184 10.37 -3.98 8.48
C ASP A 184 11.27 -4.85 9.37
N ALA A 185 12.06 -4.21 10.24
CA ALA A 185 12.90 -4.95 11.16
C ALA A 185 12.08 -5.78 12.16
N HIS A 186 10.90 -5.30 12.57
CA HIS A 186 10.01 -5.96 13.50
C HIS A 186 9.02 -6.88 12.78
N CYS A 187 8.55 -7.94 13.44
CA CYS A 187 7.51 -8.79 12.89
C CYS A 187 6.20 -8.00 12.73
N GLY A 188 5.56 -8.10 11.56
CA GLY A 188 4.24 -7.53 11.27
C GLY A 188 3.09 -8.38 11.82
N GLY A 189 3.10 -8.66 13.13
CA GLY A 189 2.12 -9.55 13.76
C GLY A 189 0.68 -9.06 13.68
N GLY A 190 0.46 -7.75 13.56
CA GLY A 190 -0.89 -7.20 13.41
C GLY A 190 -1.49 -7.49 12.06
N THR A 191 -0.67 -7.38 11.02
CA THR A 191 -1.03 -7.81 9.67
C THR A 191 -1.32 -9.31 9.67
N ALA A 192 -0.46 -10.13 10.27
CA ALA A 192 -0.63 -11.58 10.31
C ALA A 192 -1.94 -12.01 10.99
N GLU A 193 -2.29 -11.37 12.11
CA GLU A 193 -3.57 -11.59 12.80
C GLU A 193 -4.77 -11.19 11.93
N LEU A 194 -4.73 -10.00 11.32
CA LEU A 194 -5.85 -9.43 10.58
C LEU A 194 -6.13 -10.12 9.23
N ILE A 195 -5.14 -10.82 8.67
CA ILE A 195 -5.33 -11.64 7.46
C ILE A 195 -5.63 -13.10 7.77
N GLU A 196 -5.66 -13.51 9.05
CA GLU A 196 -6.00 -14.89 9.42
C GLU A 196 -7.42 -15.23 8.92
N GLY A 197 -7.53 -16.26 8.07
CA GLY A 197 -8.79 -16.65 7.45
C GLY A 197 -9.29 -15.72 6.32
N LEU A 198 -8.50 -14.71 5.92
CA LEU A 198 -8.81 -13.87 4.76
C LEU A 198 -8.27 -14.53 3.47
N ASP A 199 -9.16 -15.22 2.76
CA ASP A 199 -8.81 -15.88 1.50
C ASP A 199 -8.22 -14.90 0.48
N GLY A 200 -7.10 -15.30 -0.14
CA GLY A 200 -6.44 -14.53 -1.18
C GLY A 200 -5.46 -13.46 -0.69
N VAL A 201 -5.21 -13.34 0.62
CA VAL A 201 -4.13 -12.50 1.15
C VAL A 201 -3.11 -13.36 1.89
N GLU A 202 -1.83 -13.16 1.59
CA GLU A 202 -0.71 -13.82 2.26
C GLU A 202 0.32 -12.79 2.71
N GLN A 203 1.01 -13.08 3.82
CA GLN A 203 2.15 -12.28 4.30
C GLN A 203 3.42 -13.12 4.23
N LEU A 204 4.46 -12.53 3.64
CA LEU A 204 5.84 -12.97 3.76
C LEU A 204 6.60 -11.89 4.53
N ASP A 205 7.09 -12.25 5.72
CA ASP A 205 7.75 -11.33 6.65
C ASP A 205 9.23 -11.72 6.79
N ILE A 206 10.12 -10.76 6.57
CA ILE A 206 11.57 -10.91 6.73
C ILE A 206 12.04 -9.93 7.80
N SER A 207 11.84 -10.31 9.05
CA SER A 207 12.18 -9.51 10.23
C SER A 207 13.44 -10.01 10.94
N VAL A 208 14.08 -9.09 11.65
CA VAL A 208 15.29 -9.33 12.47
C VAL A 208 15.04 -9.05 13.97
N ASN A 209 13.83 -8.63 14.32
CA ASN A 209 13.39 -8.30 15.66
C ASN A 209 12.05 -8.99 15.95
N SER A 210 12.01 -9.77 17.03
CA SER A 210 10.85 -10.55 17.45
C SER A 210 9.77 -9.75 18.17
N PHE A 211 9.87 -8.42 18.23
CA PHE A 211 8.73 -7.60 18.65
C PHE A 211 7.52 -7.94 17.79
N ASP A 212 6.38 -8.12 18.45
CA ASP A 212 5.12 -8.46 17.79
C ASP A 212 5.15 -9.78 16.99
N PHE A 213 5.96 -10.73 17.44
CA PHE A 213 6.06 -12.07 16.85
C PHE A 213 4.71 -12.79 16.75
N TYR A 214 4.56 -13.55 15.66
CA TYR A 214 3.46 -14.46 15.41
C TYR A 214 4.00 -15.81 14.92
N THR A 215 3.19 -16.86 15.03
CA THR A 215 3.63 -18.20 14.64
C THR A 215 3.71 -18.29 13.12
N SER A 216 4.91 -18.51 12.58
CA SER A 216 5.11 -18.81 11.16
C SER A 216 4.41 -20.12 10.79
N ARG A 217 3.83 -20.21 9.61
CA ARG A 217 3.34 -21.49 9.09
C ARG A 217 4.50 -22.47 8.93
N GLU A 218 4.28 -23.75 9.23
CA GLU A 218 5.31 -24.79 9.11
C GLU A 218 5.84 -24.94 7.67
N ASP A 219 5.07 -24.53 6.66
CA ASP A 219 5.44 -24.57 5.24
C ASP A 219 6.02 -23.25 4.71
N ALA A 220 6.19 -22.23 5.56
CA ALA A 220 6.77 -20.94 5.17
C ALA A 220 8.31 -21.04 5.07
N HIS A 221 8.79 -21.58 3.95
CA HIS A 221 10.21 -21.67 3.64
C HIS A 221 10.53 -20.92 2.34
N LEU A 222 11.55 -20.07 2.38
CA LEU A 222 12.18 -19.55 1.17
C LEU A 222 12.99 -20.68 0.54
N THR A 223 12.43 -21.33 -0.48
CA THR A 223 13.13 -22.37 -1.28
C THR A 223 13.95 -21.76 -2.39
#